data_AF-A0A5C5Z3E5-F1
#
_entry.id   AF-A0A5C5Z3E5-F1
#
_cell.length_a   1.000
_cell.length_b   1.000
_cell.length_c   1.000
_cell.angle_alpha   90.00
_cell.angle_beta   90.00
_cell.angle_gamma   90.00
#
_symmetry.space_group_name_H-M   'P 1'
#
loop_
_entity.id
_entity.type
_entity.pdbx_description
1 polymer ?
#
loop_
_entity_poly.entity_id
_entity_poly.type
_entity_poly.pdbx_seq_one_letter_code
_entity_poly.pdbx_strand_id
1 'polypeptide(L)'
;MAILLIPLAIVALGWAAFAAHGSLQRRGASRGWFAAFFALMAAGACTGVYFGFFFDYLAAPTVRVYSFPVPAAFHILESYDDSTQRWVDFITPAPILFAGSNVIIFSCAMVLPLWLVSAFWRFPSA
;
A
#
# COMPACT_ATOMS: atom_id res chain seq x y z
N MET A 1 -18.73 1.59 8.45
CA MET A 1 -17.64 2.52 8.84
C MET A 1 -16.28 2.13 8.24
N ALA A 2 -15.91 0.84 8.14
CA ALA A 2 -14.63 0.41 7.58
C ALA A 2 -14.36 0.83 6.12
N ILE A 3 -15.41 0.96 5.29
CA ILE A 3 -15.31 1.42 3.88
C ILE A 3 -14.65 2.81 3.75
N LEU A 4 -14.82 3.69 4.73
CA LEU A 4 -14.24 5.04 4.69
C LEU A 4 -12.77 5.07 5.12
N LEU A 5 -12.25 4.00 5.74
CA LEU A 5 -10.88 3.96 6.24
C LEU A 5 -9.87 3.89 5.10
N ILE A 6 -10.17 3.16 4.02
CA ILE A 6 -9.29 3.02 2.85
C ILE A 6 -9.07 4.37 2.15
N PRO A 7 -10.11 5.11 1.71
CA PRO A 7 -9.91 6.42 1.09
C PRO A 7 -9.28 7.42 2.06
N LEU A 8 -9.63 7.39 3.35
CA LEU A 8 -9.00 8.23 4.36
C LEU A 8 -7.50 7.93 4.52
N ALA A 9 -7.11 6.66 4.56
CA ALA A 9 -5.72 6.23 4.62
C ALA A 9 -4.95 6.66 3.37
N ILE A 10 -5.53 6.51 2.18
CA ILE A 10 -4.93 6.96 0.91
C ILE A 10 -4.71 8.47 0.94
N VAL A 11 -5.72 9.25 1.35
CA VAL A 11 -5.61 10.72 1.47
C VAL A 11 -4.54 11.10 2.49
N ALA A 12 -4.51 10.46 3.65
CA ALA A 12 -3.52 10.73 4.70
C ALA A 12 -2.09 10.38 4.24
N LEU A 13 -1.90 9.24 3.58
CA LEU A 13 -0.61 8.81 3.03
C LEU A 13 -0.15 9.74 1.89
N GLY A 14 -1.07 10.12 0.99
CA GLY A 14 -0.80 11.07 -0.07
C GLY A 14 -0.41 12.45 0.47
N TRP A 15 -1.12 12.93 1.50
CA TRP A 15 -0.76 14.15 2.21
C TRP A 15 0.62 14.06 2.85
N ALA A 16 0.95 12.93 3.50
CA ALA A 16 2.27 12.73 4.12
C ALA A 16 3.39 12.73 3.08
N ALA A 17 3.20 12.07 1.93
CA ALA A 17 4.14 12.09 0.82
C ALA A 17 4.32 13.51 0.24
N PHE A 18 3.22 14.26 0.10
CA PHE A 18 3.26 15.66 -0.33
C PHE A 18 4.00 16.55 0.68
N ALA A 19 3.74 16.37 1.98
CA ALA A 19 4.42 17.09 3.05
C ALA A 19 5.92 16.74 3.12
N ALA A 20 6.31 15.48 2.83
CA ALA A 20 7.70 15.06 2.70
C ALA A 20 8.40 15.81 1.57
N HIS A 21 7.80 15.82 0.38
CA HIS A 21 8.33 16.55 -0.76
C HIS A 21 8.44 18.06 -0.47
N GLY A 22 7.40 18.66 0.11
CA GLY A 22 7.42 20.07 0.50
C GLY A 22 8.46 20.40 1.59
N SER A 23 8.68 19.49 2.54
CA SER A 23 9.72 19.62 3.57
C SER A 23 11.12 19.60 2.94
N LEU A 24 11.38 18.68 2.02
CA LEU A 24 12.64 18.60 1.27
C LEU A 24 12.90 19.88 0.47
N GLN A 25 11.88 20.41 -0.21
CA GLN A 25 11.98 21.65 -0.97
C GLN A 25 12.29 22.87 -0.08
N ARG A 26 11.52 23.05 1.01
CA ARG A 26 11.69 24.21 1.91
C ARG A 26 13.04 24.24 2.62
N ARG A 27 13.65 23.07 2.81
CA ARG A 27 14.94 22.93 3.50
C ARG A 27 16.13 22.93 2.54
N GLY A 28 15.92 23.17 1.25
CA GLY A 28 17.00 23.19 0.25
C GLY A 28 17.71 21.85 0.12
N ALA A 29 16.98 20.74 0.28
CA ALA A 29 17.58 19.41 0.27
C ALA A 29 18.33 19.14 -1.04
N SER A 30 19.48 18.49 -0.92
CA SER A 30 20.32 18.19 -2.08
C SER A 30 19.61 17.24 -3.07
N ARG A 31 20.11 17.17 -4.30
CA ARG A 31 19.61 16.24 -5.33
C ARG A 31 19.54 14.78 -4.84
N GLY A 32 20.43 14.39 -3.92
CA GLY A 32 20.44 13.04 -3.33
C GLY A 32 19.19 12.72 -2.53
N TRP A 33 18.61 13.69 -1.82
CA TRP A 33 17.37 13.48 -1.06
C TRP A 33 16.15 13.34 -1.95
N PHE A 34 16.09 14.10 -3.04
CA PHE A 34 15.05 13.90 -4.05
C PHE A 34 15.22 12.55 -4.76
N ALA A 35 16.44 12.14 -5.07
CA ALA A 35 16.70 10.81 -5.64
C ALA A 35 16.25 9.70 -4.68
N ALA A 36 16.55 9.80 -3.38
CA ALA A 36 16.08 8.85 -2.37
C ALA A 36 14.56 8.82 -2.27
N PHE A 37 13.90 9.98 -2.34
CA PHE A 37 12.43 10.08 -2.35
C PHE A 37 11.82 9.33 -3.54
N PHE A 38 12.28 9.60 -4.75
CA PHE A 38 11.77 8.92 -5.95
C PHE A 38 12.11 7.44 -5.98
N ALA A 39 13.30 7.05 -5.49
CA ALA A 39 13.68 5.66 -5.35
C ALA A 39 12.73 4.90 -4.40
N LEU A 40 12.36 5.52 -3.27
CA LEU A 40 11.40 4.92 -2.33
C LEU A 40 9.97 4.88 -2.90
N MET A 41 9.54 5.91 -3.63
CA MET A 41 8.25 5.89 -4.34
C MET A 41 8.18 4.75 -5.37
N ALA A 42 9.26 4.56 -6.14
CA ALA A 42 9.36 3.49 -7.13
C ALA A 42 9.42 2.11 -6.47
N ALA A 43 10.21 1.95 -5.40
CA ALA A 43 10.27 0.72 -4.62
C ALA A 43 8.88 0.37 -4.06
N GLY A 44 8.20 1.33 -3.44
CA GLY A 44 6.83 1.15 -2.95
C GLY A 44 5.84 0.83 -4.07
N ALA A 45 6.00 1.40 -5.27
CA ALA A 45 5.15 1.06 -6.40
C ALA A 45 5.36 -0.40 -6.83
N CYS A 46 6.60 -0.85 -6.96
CA CYS A 46 6.93 -2.24 -7.28
C CYS A 46 6.39 -3.21 -6.21
N THR A 47 6.55 -2.87 -4.92
CA THR A 47 5.98 -3.62 -3.80
C THR A 47 4.46 -3.67 -3.89
N GLY A 48 3.79 -2.55 -4.13
CA GLY A 48 2.35 -2.51 -4.24
C GLY A 48 1.81 -3.19 -5.51
N VAL A 49 2.57 -3.26 -6.59
CA VAL A 49 2.22 -4.11 -7.75
C VAL A 49 2.26 -5.58 -7.35
N TYR A 50 3.34 -6.02 -6.69
CA TYR A 50 3.47 -7.41 -6.24
C TYR A 50 2.34 -7.79 -5.26
N PHE A 51 2.19 -7.02 -4.18
CA PHE A 51 1.15 -7.28 -3.17
C PHE A 51 -0.27 -7.01 -3.67
N GLY A 52 -0.44 -6.12 -4.65
CA GLY A 52 -1.73 -5.81 -5.25
C GLY A 52 -2.23 -6.88 -6.23
N PHE A 53 -1.34 -7.41 -7.06
CA PHE A 53 -1.72 -8.20 -8.24
C PHE A 53 -1.16 -9.61 -8.27
N PHE A 54 -0.32 -10.02 -7.32
CA PHE A 54 0.32 -11.34 -7.36
C PHE A 54 0.37 -12.04 -6.01
N PHE A 55 -0.07 -11.38 -4.94
CA PHE A 55 0.01 -11.92 -3.60
C PHE A 55 -1.34 -12.52 -3.16
N ASP A 56 -1.30 -13.80 -2.84
CA ASP A 56 -2.38 -14.57 -2.22
C ASP A 56 -1.87 -15.14 -0.90
N TYR A 57 -2.68 -15.07 0.15
CA TYR A 57 -2.31 -15.56 1.47
C TYR A 57 -3.52 -16.16 2.20
N LEU A 58 -3.23 -17.12 3.08
CA LEU A 58 -4.23 -17.75 3.93
C LEU A 58 -4.49 -16.86 5.15
N ALA A 59 -5.65 -16.21 5.21
CA ALA A 59 -6.06 -15.38 6.35
C ALA A 59 -6.68 -16.22 7.48
N ALA A 60 -7.31 -17.35 7.13
CA ALA A 60 -7.83 -18.36 8.05
C ALA A 60 -7.79 -19.74 7.38
N PRO A 61 -7.91 -20.86 8.11
CA PRO A 61 -7.87 -22.21 7.52
C PRO A 61 -8.84 -22.41 6.34
N THR A 62 -9.96 -21.69 6.35
CA THR A 62 -11.00 -21.72 5.32
C THR A 62 -11.09 -20.44 4.50
N VAL A 63 -10.18 -19.47 4.65
CA VAL A 63 -10.23 -18.18 3.94
C VAL A 63 -8.88 -17.82 3.36
N ARG A 64 -8.82 -17.72 2.03
CA ARG A 64 -7.69 -17.13 1.30
C ARG A 64 -8.05 -15.74 0.83
N VAL A 65 -7.07 -14.85 0.83
CA VAL A 65 -7.25 -13.44 0.47
C VAL A 65 -6.23 -13.10 -0.60
N TYR A 66 -6.76 -12.58 -1.69
CA TYR A 66 -5.98 -12.08 -2.78
C TYR A 66 -5.86 -10.57 -2.69
N SER A 67 -4.64 -10.06 -2.88
CA SER A 67 -4.26 -8.66 -2.72
C SER A 67 -4.12 -8.19 -1.27
N PHE A 68 -3.14 -7.33 -1.02
CA PHE A 68 -2.86 -6.75 0.29
C PHE A 68 -2.32 -5.31 0.16
N PRO A 69 -2.61 -4.39 1.11
CA PRO A 69 -3.53 -4.52 2.26
C PRO A 69 -5.02 -4.40 1.90
N VAL A 70 -5.35 -3.86 0.73
CA VAL A 70 -6.72 -3.78 0.24
C VAL A 70 -7.02 -5.03 -0.58
N PRO A 71 -7.88 -5.94 -0.10
CA PRO A 71 -8.16 -7.20 -0.77
C PRO A 71 -8.98 -6.97 -2.04
N ALA A 72 -8.62 -7.66 -3.12
CA ALA A 72 -9.31 -7.60 -4.40
C ALA A 72 -10.23 -8.83 -4.61
N ALA A 73 -9.94 -9.95 -3.95
CA ALA A 73 -10.81 -11.11 -3.88
C ALA A 73 -10.62 -11.89 -2.57
N PHE A 74 -11.63 -12.66 -2.21
CA PHE A 74 -11.62 -13.60 -1.11
C PHE A 74 -12.03 -14.97 -1.65
N HIS A 75 -11.39 -16.03 -1.18
CA HIS A 75 -11.78 -17.40 -1.48
C HIS A 75 -12.17 -18.08 -0.17
N ILE A 76 -13.39 -18.57 -0.08
CA ILE A 76 -13.92 -19.22 1.13
C ILE A 76 -14.08 -20.71 0.84
N LEU A 77 -13.53 -21.55 1.73
CA LEU A 77 -13.70 -22.99 1.68
C LEU A 77 -15.05 -23.34 2.30
N GLU A 78 -16.01 -23.75 1.47
CA GLU A 78 -17.33 -24.18 1.88
C GLU A 78 -17.42 -25.71 1.86
N SER A 79 -18.07 -26.29 2.89
CA SER A 79 -18.40 -27.71 2.93
C SER A 79 -19.80 -27.88 2.34
N TYR A 80 -19.92 -28.64 1.26
CA TYR A 80 -21.18 -28.84 0.55
C TYR A 80 -21.89 -30.13 0.99
N ASP A 81 -21.11 -31.13 1.37
CA ASP A 81 -21.55 -32.42 1.95
C ASP A 81 -20.45 -32.94 2.90
N ASP A 82 -20.72 -33.96 3.73
CA ASP A 82 -19.80 -34.52 4.75
C ASP A 82 -18.44 -34.98 4.18
N SER A 83 -18.29 -35.05 2.86
CA SER A 83 -17.06 -35.48 2.17
C SER A 83 -16.52 -34.50 1.11
N THR A 84 -17.20 -33.38 0.81
CA THR A 84 -16.77 -32.48 -0.28
C THR A 84 -16.59 -31.04 0.18
N GLN A 85 -15.34 -30.56 0.06
CA GLN A 85 -14.96 -29.17 0.28
C GLN A 85 -14.67 -28.49 -1.05
N ARG A 86 -15.18 -27.27 -1.24
CA ARG A 86 -14.97 -26.48 -2.46
C ARG A 86 -14.62 -25.03 -2.10
N TRP A 87 -13.61 -24.48 -2.78
CA TRP A 87 -13.33 -23.05 -2.71
C TRP A 87 -14.35 -22.27 -3.55
N VAL A 88 -14.97 -21.28 -2.93
CA VAL A 88 -15.93 -20.35 -3.53
C VAL A 88 -15.28 -18.98 -3.61
N ASP A 89 -15.31 -18.39 -4.82
CA ASP A 89 -14.62 -17.15 -5.13
C ASP A 89 -15.55 -15.95 -4.96
N PHE A 90 -15.14 -14.99 -4.14
CA PHE A 90 -15.79 -13.71 -3.93
C PHE A 90 -14.90 -12.59 -4.47
N ILE A 91 -15.15 -12.20 -5.71
CA ILE A 91 -14.44 -11.11 -6.36
C ILE A 91 -15.09 -9.79 -5.96
N THR A 92 -14.28 -8.81 -5.56
CA THR A 92 -14.79 -7.47 -5.26
C THR A 92 -15.40 -6.81 -6.51
N PRO A 93 -16.31 -5.84 -6.39
CA PRO A 93 -16.94 -5.19 -7.55
C PRO A 93 -15.97 -4.48 -8.51
N ALA A 94 -14.76 -4.15 -8.05
CA ALA A 94 -13.74 -3.45 -8.83
C ALA A 94 -12.33 -3.94 -8.48
N PRO A 95 -11.97 -5.20 -8.80
CA PRO A 95 -10.78 -5.85 -8.28
C PRO A 95 -9.48 -5.14 -8.70
N ILE A 96 -9.45 -4.59 -9.92
CA ILE A 96 -8.31 -3.82 -10.43
C ILE A 96 -8.13 -2.50 -9.65
N LEU A 97 -9.22 -1.83 -9.28
CA LEU A 97 -9.12 -0.59 -8.50
C LEU A 97 -8.63 -0.86 -7.08
N PHE A 98 -9.10 -1.96 -6.48
CA PHE A 98 -8.67 -2.39 -5.14
C PHE A 98 -7.19 -2.79 -5.16
N ALA A 99 -6.77 -3.62 -6.12
CA ALA A 99 -5.37 -3.97 -6.33
C ALA A 99 -4.49 -2.75 -6.64
N GLY A 100 -4.96 -1.84 -7.50
CA GLY A 100 -4.25 -0.62 -7.86
C GLY A 100 -4.10 0.36 -6.70
N SER A 101 -5.05 0.38 -5.76
CA SER A 101 -4.93 1.21 -4.56
C SER A 101 -3.74 0.82 -3.68
N ASN A 102 -3.35 -0.47 -3.68
CA ASN A 102 -2.18 -0.95 -2.96
C ASN A 102 -0.88 -0.36 -3.52
N VAL A 103 -0.79 -0.12 -4.83
CA VAL A 103 0.35 0.60 -5.45
C VAL A 103 0.54 1.97 -4.82
N ILE A 104 -0.55 2.73 -4.69
CA ILE A 104 -0.53 4.08 -4.09
C ILE A 104 -0.17 4.00 -2.60
N ILE A 105 -0.82 3.08 -1.87
CA ILE A 105 -0.59 2.89 -0.44
C ILE A 105 0.88 2.59 -0.16
N PHE A 106 1.47 1.61 -0.85
CA PHE A 106 2.87 1.23 -0.62
C PHE A 106 3.85 2.32 -1.08
N SER A 107 3.62 2.98 -2.22
CA SER A 107 4.44 4.13 -2.65
C SER A 107 4.47 5.23 -1.59
N CYS A 108 3.31 5.65 -1.09
CA CYS A 108 3.23 6.72 -0.11
C CYS A 108 3.71 6.29 1.28
N ALA A 109 3.49 5.04 1.68
CA ALA A 109 3.98 4.52 2.95
C ALA A 109 5.52 4.45 2.99
N MET A 110 6.16 4.09 1.87
CA MET A 110 7.62 3.96 1.79
C MET A 110 8.37 5.28 1.97
N VAL A 111 7.73 6.42 1.74
CA VAL A 111 8.33 7.75 1.96
C VAL A 111 8.08 8.31 3.36
N LEU A 112 7.30 7.65 4.22
CA LEU A 112 7.07 8.09 5.61
C LEU A 112 8.37 8.17 6.43
N PRO A 113 9.31 7.21 6.35
CA PRO A 113 10.58 7.33 7.06
C PRO A 113 11.39 8.55 6.60
N LEU A 114 11.36 8.88 5.30
CA LEU A 114 12.00 10.09 4.79
C LEU A 114 11.35 11.36 5.37
N TRP A 115 10.02 11.40 5.49
CA TRP A 115 9.35 12.52 6.15
C TRP A 115 9.82 12.67 7.60
N LEU A 116 9.81 11.59 8.39
CA LEU A 116 10.26 11.60 9.78
C LEU A 116 11.71 12.08 9.88
N VAL A 117 12.60 11.49 9.09
CA VAL A 117 14.01 11.89 9.05
C VAL A 117 14.16 13.36 8.66
N SER A 118 13.43 13.81 7.64
CA SER A 118 13.45 15.21 7.23
C SER A 118 12.86 16.14 8.28
N ALA A 119 11.94 15.69 9.14
CA ALA A 119 11.33 16.49 10.18
C ALA A 119 12.33 16.76 11.32
N PHE A 120 13.05 15.73 11.76
CA PHE A 120 13.96 15.77 12.90
C PHE A 120 15.40 16.17 12.54
N TRP A 121 15.87 15.86 11.33
CA TRP A 121 17.25 16.16 10.92
C TRP A 121 17.32 17.55 10.27
N ARG A 122 18.19 18.43 10.80
CA ARG A 122 18.57 19.66 10.11
C ARG A 122 19.56 19.33 9.00
N PHE A 123 19.20 19.66 7.77
CA PHE A 123 20.11 19.51 6.63
C PHE A 123 21.35 20.37 6.89
N PRO A 124 22.57 19.83 6.69
CA PRO A 124 23.75 20.67 6.62
C PRO A 124 23.51 21.66 5.48
N SER A 125 23.50 22.96 5.79
CA SER A 125 23.56 24.00 4.79
C SER A 125 24.85 23.81 4.00
N ALA A 126 24.72 23.52 2.70
CA ALA A 126 25.83 23.54 1.76
C ALA A 126 26.34 24.97 1.55
#